data_AF-A0A553QZH1-F1
#
_entry.id   AF-A0A553QZH1-F1
#
_cell.length_a   1.000
_cell.length_b   1.000
_cell.length_c   1.000
_cell.angle_alpha   90.00
_cell.angle_beta   90.00
_cell.angle_gamma   90.00
#
_symmetry.space_group_name_H-M   'P 1'
#
loop_
_entity.id
_entity.type
_entity.pdbx_description
1 polymer ?
#
loop_
_entity_poly.entity_id
_entity_poly.type
_entity_poly.pdbx_seq_one_letter_code
_entity_poly.pdbx_strand_id
1 'polypeptide(L)'
;MACEEEECVVEEWDCTFPSLPLSVPPSKNTEDLCALLFGFFTFYSKFDFPASVVSLRDGHVLPITEFLKTDKDASKTENPSSLKRSSTPKLGPMNVLDPFERSHNVAGNLNERTQKNFRKECCEAEKYCRSLQYQRKSAKGKSWGLVKLFAPQSETGPSQAKTEKVLEVCVPFKPAVLPEFLRTQLASAGKGFRRLWFAKICAAVHTVFREVLQCSLSEETQSSEKVVGEVEVNNNQSLEDPGLLSGRKRLISVEEGPSTSTMVQAKRQRLDSELEEPESVHWICSQINRVWAGRRKVRRDLLKTSDETSKPEGGCIEMESRVTRSIMEKDDKLQEALQFKVDAEVVGGNESTMVVLRFHPTLDTAGVFQDFFHFLESFLPKMTETVLGRMEDLAESP
;
A
#
# COMPACT_ATOMS: atom_id res chain seq x y z
N MET A 1 -23.87 -20.69 -21.75
CA MET A 1 -23.34 -21.97 -21.21
C MET A 1 -24.41 -22.64 -20.39
N ALA A 2 -25.14 -21.91 -19.55
CA ALA A 2 -26.40 -22.38 -19.02
C ALA A 2 -27.46 -22.50 -20.13
N CYS A 3 -28.41 -23.42 -19.98
CA CYS A 3 -29.59 -23.53 -20.85
C CYS A 3 -30.78 -22.71 -20.31
N GLU A 4 -31.84 -22.55 -21.11
CA GLU A 4 -33.03 -21.75 -20.75
C GLU A 4 -33.72 -22.26 -19.46
N GLU A 5 -33.64 -23.57 -19.17
CA GLU A 5 -34.22 -24.17 -17.96
C GLU A 5 -33.43 -23.85 -16.68
N GLU A 6 -32.19 -23.38 -16.81
CA GLU A 6 -31.30 -23.03 -15.70
C GLU A 6 -31.35 -21.54 -15.35
N GLU A 7 -32.14 -20.74 -16.09
CA GLU A 7 -32.33 -19.32 -15.78
C GLU A 7 -32.90 -19.15 -14.37
N CYS A 8 -32.15 -18.43 -13.53
CA CYS A 8 -32.51 -18.22 -12.15
C CYS A 8 -32.19 -16.78 -11.73
N VAL A 9 -33.23 -16.04 -11.36
CA VAL A 9 -33.09 -14.68 -10.84
C VAL A 9 -33.61 -14.65 -9.40
N VAL A 10 -32.74 -14.32 -8.45
CA VAL A 10 -33.07 -14.22 -7.03
C VAL A 10 -32.80 -12.79 -6.59
N GLU A 11 -33.83 -12.12 -6.04
CA GLU A 11 -33.73 -10.72 -5.63
C GLU A 11 -33.14 -9.81 -6.72
N GLU A 12 -33.50 -10.08 -7.97
CA GLU A 12 -33.09 -9.32 -9.16
C GLU A 12 -31.61 -9.49 -9.54
N TRP A 13 -30.90 -10.41 -8.90
CA TRP A 13 -29.57 -10.88 -9.27
C TRP A 13 -29.64 -12.11 -10.17
N ASP A 14 -28.86 -12.10 -11.24
CA ASP A 14 -28.72 -13.23 -12.15
C ASP A 14 -27.84 -14.32 -11.52
N CYS A 15 -28.50 -15.33 -10.97
CA CYS A 15 -27.92 -16.52 -10.36
C CYS A 15 -27.80 -17.69 -11.35
N THR A 16 -27.88 -17.43 -12.65
CA THR A 16 -27.82 -18.46 -13.69
C THR A 16 -26.40 -19.00 -13.85
N PHE A 17 -26.22 -20.31 -13.68
CA PHE A 17 -24.98 -21.03 -13.98
C PHE A 17 -25.27 -22.47 -14.40
N PRO A 18 -24.40 -23.12 -15.20
CA PRO A 18 -24.61 -24.50 -15.61
C PRO A 18 -24.62 -25.45 -14.40
N SER A 19 -25.67 -26.26 -14.27
CA SER A 19 -25.81 -27.26 -13.21
C SER A 19 -24.88 -28.46 -13.41
N LEU A 20 -24.56 -28.78 -14.68
CA LEU A 20 -23.68 -29.88 -15.06
C LEU A 20 -22.26 -29.39 -15.37
N PRO A 21 -21.23 -29.86 -14.62
CA PRO A 21 -19.84 -29.45 -14.86
C PRO A 21 -19.32 -29.80 -16.26
N LEU A 22 -19.87 -30.85 -16.89
CA LEU A 22 -19.50 -31.28 -18.25
C LEU A 22 -19.78 -30.22 -19.32
N SER A 23 -20.72 -29.30 -19.04
CA SER A 23 -21.05 -28.18 -19.93
C SER A 23 -19.96 -27.10 -19.94
N VAL A 24 -19.02 -27.14 -18.99
CA VAL A 24 -17.91 -26.20 -18.87
C VAL A 24 -16.62 -26.88 -19.37
N PRO A 25 -15.89 -26.29 -20.34
CA PRO A 25 -14.65 -26.87 -20.82
C PRO A 25 -13.60 -26.92 -19.69
N PRO A 26 -12.76 -27.97 -19.65
CA PRO A 26 -11.72 -28.09 -18.64
C PRO A 26 -10.69 -26.95 -18.76
N SER A 27 -10.09 -26.59 -17.63
CA SER A 27 -9.01 -25.61 -17.60
C SER A 27 -7.81 -26.09 -18.41
N LYS A 28 -7.18 -25.15 -19.13
CA LYS A 28 -5.91 -25.39 -19.86
C LYS A 28 -4.67 -25.19 -18.98
N ASN A 29 -4.85 -24.82 -17.71
CA ASN A 29 -3.75 -24.62 -16.78
C ASN A 29 -3.08 -25.98 -16.46
N THR A 30 -1.76 -26.05 -16.61
CA THR A 30 -0.96 -27.26 -16.41
C THR A 30 -0.09 -27.20 -15.14
N GLU A 31 -0.25 -26.17 -14.31
CA GLU A 31 0.53 -26.00 -13.09
C GLU A 31 0.09 -27.01 -12.02
N ASP A 32 1.07 -27.57 -11.31
CA ASP A 32 0.79 -28.50 -10.22
C ASP A 32 0.27 -27.78 -8.95
N LEU A 33 -0.26 -28.54 -7.99
CA LEU A 33 -0.82 -27.99 -6.76
C LEU A 33 0.20 -27.22 -5.92
N CYS A 34 1.48 -27.62 -5.95
CA CYS A 34 2.54 -26.94 -5.21
C CYS A 34 2.82 -25.56 -5.81
N ALA A 35 2.86 -25.47 -7.15
CA ALA A 35 3.03 -24.24 -7.91
C ALA A 35 1.84 -23.30 -7.75
N LEU A 36 0.61 -23.84 -7.77
CA LEU A 36 -0.61 -23.05 -7.54
C LEU A 36 -0.67 -22.49 -6.12
N LEU A 37 -0.34 -23.29 -5.09
CA LEU A 37 -0.31 -22.82 -3.71
C LEU A 37 0.79 -21.77 -3.48
N PHE A 38 1.99 -21.99 -4.03
CA PHE A 38 3.04 -20.98 -4.02
C PHE A 38 2.62 -19.70 -4.75
N GLY A 39 1.94 -19.84 -5.90
CA GLY A 39 1.38 -18.74 -6.67
C GLY A 39 0.36 -17.92 -5.88
N PHE A 40 -0.52 -18.58 -5.11
CA PHE A 40 -1.48 -17.92 -4.22
C PHE A 40 -0.79 -17.02 -3.20
N PHE A 41 0.17 -17.56 -2.44
CA PHE A 41 0.90 -16.79 -1.43
C PHE A 41 1.72 -15.66 -2.05
N THR A 42 2.36 -15.92 -3.19
CA THR A 42 3.13 -14.91 -3.94
C THR A 42 2.24 -13.76 -4.37
N PHE A 43 1.07 -14.06 -4.94
CA PHE A 43 0.13 -13.05 -5.39
C PHE A 43 -0.40 -12.21 -4.22
N TYR A 44 -0.96 -12.85 -3.18
CA TYR A 44 -1.59 -12.15 -2.07
C TYR A 44 -0.63 -11.48 -1.08
N SER A 45 0.65 -11.88 -1.05
CA SER A 45 1.69 -11.13 -0.32
C SER A 45 1.92 -9.72 -0.89
N LYS A 46 1.70 -9.58 -2.20
CA LYS A 46 1.93 -8.35 -3.00
C LYS A 46 0.64 -7.66 -3.42
N PHE A 47 -0.52 -8.29 -3.23
CA PHE A 47 -1.78 -7.74 -3.71
C PHE A 47 -2.11 -6.38 -3.07
N ASP A 48 -2.58 -5.41 -3.85
CA ASP A 48 -2.94 -4.07 -3.37
C ASP A 48 -4.38 -4.02 -2.84
N PHE A 49 -4.64 -4.65 -1.67
CA PHE A 49 -5.99 -4.73 -1.09
C PHE A 49 -6.70 -3.37 -0.94
N PRO A 50 -6.05 -2.29 -0.46
CA PRO A 50 -6.74 -1.02 -0.24
C PRO A 50 -7.22 -0.34 -1.52
N ALA A 51 -6.57 -0.61 -2.67
CA ALA A 51 -6.92 0.01 -3.95
C ALA A 51 -7.60 -0.93 -4.95
N SER A 52 -7.95 -2.14 -4.51
CA SER A 52 -8.46 -3.19 -5.40
C SER A 52 -9.79 -3.76 -4.89
N VAL A 53 -10.64 -4.14 -5.84
CA VAL A 53 -11.89 -4.88 -5.63
C VAL A 53 -11.83 -6.17 -6.45
N VAL A 54 -11.89 -7.32 -5.80
CA VAL A 54 -11.87 -8.62 -6.48
C VAL A 54 -13.28 -8.95 -6.97
N SER A 55 -13.48 -9.04 -8.28
CA SER A 55 -14.75 -9.49 -8.88
C SER A 55 -14.66 -10.96 -9.26
N LEU A 56 -15.43 -11.81 -8.56
CA LEU A 56 -15.52 -13.23 -8.88
C LEU A 56 -16.33 -13.46 -10.16
N ARG A 57 -17.34 -12.63 -10.44
CA ARG A 57 -18.17 -12.68 -11.65
C ARG A 57 -17.36 -12.36 -12.90
N ASP A 58 -16.52 -11.32 -12.83
CA ASP A 58 -15.72 -10.87 -13.97
C ASP A 58 -14.34 -11.55 -14.05
N GLY A 59 -13.97 -12.33 -13.03
CA GLY A 59 -12.73 -13.09 -12.98
C GLY A 59 -11.45 -12.24 -12.91
N HIS A 60 -11.55 -10.97 -12.52
CA HIS A 60 -10.40 -10.06 -12.45
C HIS A 60 -10.56 -9.01 -11.35
N VAL A 61 -9.51 -8.20 -11.20
CA VAL A 61 -9.41 -7.15 -10.20
C VAL A 61 -9.88 -5.82 -10.81
N LEU A 62 -10.84 -5.17 -10.16
CA LEU A 62 -11.35 -3.86 -10.53
C LEU A 62 -10.68 -2.78 -9.66
N PRO A 63 -10.40 -1.59 -10.21
CA PRO A 63 -9.83 -0.49 -9.44
C PRO A 63 -10.86 0.06 -8.46
N ILE A 64 -10.43 0.34 -7.23
CA ILE A 64 -11.36 0.83 -6.19
C ILE A 64 -12.07 2.14 -6.57
N THR A 65 -11.46 2.94 -7.45
CA THR A 65 -12.00 4.21 -7.96
C THR A 65 -13.38 4.05 -8.62
N GLU A 66 -13.69 2.89 -9.20
CA GLU A 66 -15.01 2.60 -9.78
C GLU A 66 -16.11 2.51 -8.71
N PHE A 67 -15.74 2.27 -7.46
CA PHE A 67 -16.64 2.04 -6.33
C PHE A 67 -16.66 3.20 -5.33
N LEU A 68 -15.86 4.25 -5.55
CA LEU A 68 -15.77 5.40 -4.65
C LEU A 68 -16.93 6.39 -4.81
N LYS A 69 -17.68 6.35 -5.92
CA LYS A 69 -18.84 7.23 -6.14
C LYS A 69 -20.02 6.76 -5.32
N THR A 70 -20.71 7.67 -4.64
CA THR A 70 -21.95 7.36 -3.93
C THR A 70 -23.17 7.54 -4.84
N ASP A 71 -24.23 6.77 -4.59
CA ASP A 71 -25.50 6.80 -5.35
C ASP A 71 -26.19 8.17 -5.47
N LYS A 72 -25.81 9.15 -4.65
CA LYS A 72 -26.32 10.53 -4.75
C LYS A 72 -26.02 11.17 -6.11
N ASP A 73 -24.98 10.72 -6.80
CA ASP A 73 -24.67 11.17 -8.17
C ASP A 73 -25.38 10.33 -9.25
N ALA A 74 -25.78 9.09 -8.94
CA ALA A 74 -26.53 8.21 -9.85
C ALA A 74 -28.01 8.62 -9.97
N SER A 75 -28.57 9.29 -8.94
CA SER A 75 -29.95 9.78 -8.91
C SER A 75 -30.25 10.98 -9.83
N LYS A 76 -29.28 11.44 -10.65
CA LYS A 76 -29.53 12.37 -11.76
C LYS A 76 -29.96 11.67 -13.06
N THR A 77 -30.06 10.34 -13.05
CA THR A 77 -30.60 9.56 -14.17
C THR A 77 -32.02 9.14 -13.85
N GLU A 78 -32.96 9.58 -14.68
CA GLU A 78 -34.40 9.44 -14.51
C GLU A 78 -34.84 7.96 -14.55
N ASN A 79 -35.15 7.34 -13.40
CA ASN A 79 -36.23 6.34 -13.26
C ASN A 79 -36.42 5.92 -11.78
N PRO A 80 -37.59 6.16 -11.15
CA PRO A 80 -37.80 5.90 -9.71
C PRO A 80 -38.02 4.44 -9.28
N SER A 81 -38.07 3.47 -10.20
CA SER A 81 -38.32 2.05 -9.89
C SER A 81 -37.06 1.20 -9.70
N SER A 82 -35.89 1.74 -10.04
CA SER A 82 -34.56 1.13 -9.82
C SER A 82 -33.85 1.63 -8.56
N LEU A 83 -34.47 2.56 -7.82
CA LEU A 83 -33.90 3.28 -6.67
C LEU A 83 -33.54 2.40 -5.44
N LYS A 84 -33.86 1.10 -5.44
CA LYS A 84 -33.45 0.18 -4.36
C LYS A 84 -32.15 -0.58 -4.64
N ARG A 85 -31.56 -0.48 -5.84
CA ARG A 85 -30.66 -1.49 -6.40
C ARG A 85 -29.23 -1.08 -6.75
N SER A 86 -28.83 0.18 -6.53
CA SER A 86 -27.49 0.63 -6.90
C SER A 86 -26.52 0.79 -5.72
N SER A 87 -26.86 0.27 -4.52
CA SER A 87 -26.01 0.49 -3.34
C SER A 87 -24.58 0.02 -3.59
N THR A 88 -23.65 0.97 -3.61
CA THR A 88 -22.24 0.63 -3.75
C THR A 88 -21.81 -0.27 -2.60
N PRO A 89 -20.96 -1.29 -2.87
CA PRO A 89 -20.55 -2.22 -1.85
C PRO A 89 -19.83 -1.48 -0.73
N LYS A 90 -20.08 -1.92 0.51
CA LYS A 90 -19.38 -1.38 1.67
C LYS A 90 -17.89 -1.68 1.54
N LEU A 91 -17.11 -0.66 1.19
CA LEU A 91 -15.67 -0.77 1.05
C LEU A 91 -14.99 -0.89 2.41
N GLY A 92 -13.95 -1.71 2.44
CA GLY A 92 -13.16 -1.98 3.62
C GLY A 92 -11.68 -2.17 3.29
N PRO A 93 -10.89 -2.69 4.24
CA PRO A 93 -9.47 -2.97 4.02
C PRO A 93 -9.22 -4.12 3.04
N MET A 94 -10.24 -4.96 2.81
CA MET A 94 -10.26 -6.02 1.80
C MET A 94 -11.64 -6.02 1.13
N ASN A 95 -11.66 -6.13 -0.20
CA ASN A 95 -12.88 -6.01 -0.99
C ASN A 95 -12.98 -7.19 -1.96
N VAL A 96 -13.92 -8.08 -1.69
CA VAL A 96 -14.23 -9.23 -2.54
C VAL A 96 -15.72 -9.21 -2.78
N LEU A 97 -16.14 -9.08 -4.03
CA LEU A 97 -17.55 -9.04 -4.39
C LEU A 97 -18.12 -10.46 -4.41
N ASP A 98 -19.36 -10.60 -3.93
CA ASP A 98 -20.14 -11.80 -4.16
C ASP A 98 -20.29 -12.05 -5.68
N PRO A 99 -20.22 -13.32 -6.15
CA PRO A 99 -20.34 -13.63 -7.58
C PRO A 99 -21.72 -13.30 -8.18
N PHE A 100 -22.76 -13.12 -7.36
CA PHE A 100 -24.11 -12.79 -7.77
C PHE A 100 -24.52 -11.41 -7.26
N GLU A 101 -24.53 -11.20 -5.94
CA GLU A 101 -24.92 -9.93 -5.33
C GLU A 101 -23.78 -8.91 -5.41
N ARG A 102 -23.65 -8.19 -6.53
CA ARG A 102 -22.48 -7.30 -6.78
C ARG A 102 -22.39 -6.09 -5.85
N SER A 103 -23.47 -5.75 -5.15
CA SER A 103 -23.48 -4.75 -4.07
C SER A 103 -22.94 -5.30 -2.74
N HIS A 104 -22.66 -6.60 -2.64
CA HIS A 104 -22.19 -7.23 -1.42
C HIS A 104 -20.68 -7.47 -1.45
N ASN A 105 -19.98 -6.88 -0.48
CA ASN A 105 -18.59 -7.20 -0.18
C ASN A 105 -18.54 -8.30 0.89
N VAL A 106 -18.23 -9.54 0.49
CA VAL A 106 -18.16 -10.69 1.41
C VAL A 106 -17.04 -10.55 2.44
N ALA A 107 -16.05 -9.69 2.19
CA ALA A 107 -14.96 -9.35 3.11
C ALA A 107 -15.24 -8.07 3.92
N GLY A 108 -16.44 -7.50 3.85
CA GLY A 108 -16.78 -6.20 4.45
C GLY A 108 -16.78 -6.19 5.99
N ASN A 109 -16.72 -7.35 6.64
CA ASN A 109 -16.57 -7.50 8.08
C ASN A 109 -15.10 -7.50 8.55
N LEU A 110 -14.14 -7.59 7.62
CA LEU A 110 -12.72 -7.64 7.96
C LEU A 110 -12.19 -6.26 8.34
N ASN A 111 -11.30 -6.24 9.33
CA ASN A 111 -10.62 -5.03 9.78
C ASN A 111 -9.16 -4.96 9.27
N GLU A 112 -8.53 -3.80 9.39
CA GLU A 112 -7.16 -3.57 8.92
C GLU A 112 -6.15 -4.55 9.55
N ARG A 113 -6.35 -4.92 10.82
CA ARG A 113 -5.49 -5.89 11.51
C ARG A 113 -5.55 -7.25 10.80
N THR A 114 -6.74 -7.71 10.45
CA THR A 114 -6.95 -8.99 9.78
C THR A 114 -6.33 -8.99 8.40
N GLN A 115 -6.53 -7.92 7.63
CA GLN A 115 -5.90 -7.77 6.31
C GLN A 115 -4.36 -7.74 6.40
N LYS A 116 -3.79 -6.98 7.35
CA LYS A 116 -2.33 -6.93 7.56
C LYS A 116 -1.77 -8.29 7.97
N ASN A 117 -2.44 -9.00 8.87
CA ASN A 117 -2.06 -10.34 9.28
C ASN A 117 -2.12 -11.31 8.10
N PHE A 118 -3.20 -11.30 7.31
CA PHE A 118 -3.32 -12.14 6.12
C PHE A 118 -2.15 -11.92 5.15
N ARG A 119 -1.82 -10.66 4.82
CA ARG A 119 -0.67 -10.34 3.97
C ARG A 119 0.65 -10.87 4.56
N LYS A 120 0.88 -10.65 5.86
CA LYS A 120 2.07 -11.14 6.56
C LYS A 120 2.19 -12.65 6.47
N GLU A 121 1.10 -13.37 6.75
CA GLU A 121 1.03 -14.83 6.66
C GLU A 121 1.29 -15.31 5.22
N CYS A 122 0.74 -14.65 4.21
CA CYS A 122 1.08 -14.94 2.81
C CYS A 122 2.56 -14.69 2.52
N CYS A 123 3.18 -13.63 3.04
CA CYS A 123 4.61 -13.35 2.85
C CYS A 123 5.49 -14.42 3.49
N GLU A 124 5.20 -14.85 4.72
CA GLU A 124 5.97 -15.90 5.39
C GLU A 124 5.76 -17.27 4.73
N ALA A 125 4.53 -17.59 4.33
CA ALA A 125 4.23 -18.82 3.59
C ALA A 125 4.90 -18.85 2.22
N GLU A 126 4.97 -17.71 1.52
CA GLU A 126 5.69 -17.56 0.25
C GLU A 126 7.18 -17.87 0.41
N LYS A 127 7.84 -17.29 1.43
CA LYS A 127 9.24 -17.60 1.77
C LYS A 127 9.43 -19.07 2.09
N TYR A 128 8.53 -19.67 2.88
CA TYR A 128 8.61 -21.08 3.23
C TYR A 128 8.44 -21.99 2.00
N CYS A 129 7.53 -21.67 1.09
CA CYS A 129 7.31 -22.44 -0.14
C CYS A 129 8.55 -22.47 -1.07
N ARG A 130 9.42 -21.45 -1.00
CA ARG A 130 10.72 -21.45 -1.70
C ARG A 130 11.77 -22.37 -1.06
N SER A 131 11.56 -22.77 0.20
CA SER A 131 12.54 -23.56 0.94
C SER A 131 12.58 -25.02 0.49
N LEU A 132 13.73 -25.66 0.69
CA LEU A 132 13.89 -27.10 0.44
C LEU A 132 13.00 -27.96 1.34
N GLN A 133 12.67 -27.45 2.53
CA GLN A 133 11.81 -28.14 3.50
C GLN A 133 10.36 -28.24 3.02
N TYR A 134 9.90 -27.28 2.21
CA TYR A 134 8.62 -27.38 1.54
C TYR A 134 8.69 -28.34 0.34
N GLN A 135 9.70 -28.16 -0.51
CA GLN A 135 9.80 -28.84 -1.81
C GLN A 135 10.16 -30.33 -1.72
N ARG A 136 10.86 -30.77 -0.66
CA ARG A 136 11.39 -32.14 -0.56
C ARG A 136 10.93 -32.86 0.69
N LYS A 137 10.60 -34.15 0.50
CA LYS A 137 10.27 -35.06 1.60
C LYS A 137 11.43 -35.20 2.58
N SER A 138 11.13 -35.10 3.87
CA SER A 138 12.11 -35.38 4.91
C SER A 138 12.42 -36.88 4.98
N ALA A 139 13.71 -37.23 4.95
CA ALA A 139 14.18 -38.61 5.13
C ALA A 139 14.19 -39.05 6.61
N LYS A 140 14.16 -38.10 7.55
CA LYS A 140 14.38 -38.35 9.00
C LYS A 140 13.16 -38.00 9.85
N GLY A 141 11.95 -38.13 9.30
CA GLY A 141 10.70 -37.88 10.04
C GLY A 141 10.43 -36.42 10.46
N LYS A 142 11.23 -35.45 9.99
CA LYS A 142 10.99 -34.03 10.26
C LYS A 142 9.74 -33.54 9.51
N SER A 143 8.99 -32.60 10.09
CA SER A 143 7.89 -31.91 9.42
C SER A 143 8.37 -31.24 8.12
N TRP A 144 7.65 -31.43 7.02
CA TRP A 144 7.99 -30.94 5.69
C TRP A 144 6.71 -30.68 4.87
N GLY A 145 6.83 -29.98 3.74
CA GLY A 145 5.69 -29.69 2.87
C GLY A 145 4.56 -28.96 3.59
N LEU A 146 3.32 -29.39 3.33
CA LEU A 146 2.09 -28.81 3.90
C LEU A 146 2.00 -28.92 5.43
N VAL A 147 2.61 -29.96 6.03
CA VAL A 147 2.54 -30.19 7.48
C VAL A 147 3.04 -28.98 8.27
N LYS A 148 4.05 -28.26 7.74
CA LYS A 148 4.59 -27.08 8.40
C LYS A 148 3.70 -25.84 8.23
N LEU A 149 2.93 -25.75 7.14
CA LEU A 149 1.95 -24.67 6.93
C LEU A 149 0.75 -24.80 7.88
N PHE A 150 0.36 -26.04 8.20
CA PHE A 150 -0.72 -26.31 9.17
C PHE A 150 -0.24 -26.41 10.61
N ALA A 151 1.07 -26.41 10.85
CA ALA A 151 1.59 -26.44 12.20
C ALA A 151 1.20 -25.13 12.91
N PRO A 152 0.76 -25.19 14.18
CA PRO A 152 0.53 -23.98 14.94
C PRO A 152 1.83 -23.18 14.94
N GLN A 153 1.71 -21.86 14.73
CA GLN A 153 2.87 -21.01 14.87
C GLN A 153 3.37 -21.15 16.31
N SER A 154 4.55 -21.74 16.47
CA SER A 154 5.29 -21.58 17.72
C SER A 154 5.47 -20.08 17.89
N GLU A 155 5.19 -19.55 19.08
CA GLU A 155 5.66 -18.23 19.50
C GLU A 155 7.20 -18.25 19.57
N THR A 156 7.87 -18.51 18.45
CA THR A 156 9.21 -18.01 18.22
C THR A 156 9.02 -16.51 18.17
N GLY A 157 9.27 -15.88 19.32
CA GLY A 157 9.23 -14.44 19.47
C GLY A 157 9.98 -13.75 18.33
N PRO A 158 9.69 -12.47 18.08
CA PRO A 158 10.33 -11.75 16.99
C PRO A 158 11.85 -11.95 17.13
N SER A 159 12.44 -12.67 16.18
CA SER A 159 13.87 -12.66 15.99
C SER A 159 14.18 -11.23 15.61
N GLN A 160 14.47 -10.41 16.63
CA GLN A 160 15.05 -9.09 16.48
C GLN A 160 16.46 -9.32 15.95
N ALA A 161 16.57 -9.66 14.67
CA ALA A 161 17.63 -9.07 13.90
C ALA A 161 17.46 -7.56 14.13
N LYS A 162 18.41 -6.94 14.82
CA LYS A 162 18.54 -5.47 14.89
C LYS A 162 18.82 -5.00 13.46
N THR A 163 17.80 -5.02 12.61
CA THR A 163 17.75 -4.18 11.44
C THR A 163 17.68 -2.77 12.01
N GLU A 164 18.63 -1.94 11.61
CA GLU A 164 18.63 -0.50 11.84
C GLU A 164 17.19 0.02 11.68
N LYS A 165 16.66 0.67 12.73
CA LYS A 165 15.25 1.04 12.78
C LYS A 165 15.03 2.12 11.71
N VAL A 166 14.53 1.71 10.55
CA VAL A 166 14.26 2.62 9.44
C VAL A 166 13.32 3.71 9.94
N LEU A 167 13.71 4.97 9.80
CA LEU A 167 12.97 6.14 10.28
C LEU A 167 11.83 6.45 9.30
N GLU A 168 10.83 5.57 9.27
CA GLU A 168 9.70 5.62 8.35
C GLU A 168 8.36 5.74 9.06
N VAL A 169 7.47 6.56 8.49
CA VAL A 169 6.06 6.66 8.88
C VAL A 169 5.20 6.41 7.65
N CYS A 170 4.29 5.43 7.72
CA CYS A 170 3.38 5.09 6.63
C CYS A 170 1.98 5.63 6.88
N VAL A 171 1.39 6.27 5.87
CA VAL A 171 -0.03 6.67 5.86
C VAL A 171 -0.75 5.82 4.81
N PRO A 172 -1.52 4.80 5.20
CA PRO A 172 -2.19 3.90 4.26
C PRO A 172 -3.42 4.53 3.62
N PHE A 173 -3.74 4.13 2.40
CA PHE A 173 -5.01 4.48 1.77
C PHE A 173 -6.17 3.75 2.47
N LYS A 174 -7.18 4.51 2.92
CA LYS A 174 -8.33 3.98 3.66
C LYS A 174 -9.62 4.59 3.11
N PRO A 175 -10.29 3.95 2.13
CA PRO A 175 -11.46 4.54 1.47
C PRO A 175 -12.60 4.85 2.45
N ALA A 176 -12.78 4.01 3.48
CA ALA A 176 -13.86 4.13 4.46
C ALA A 176 -13.81 5.37 5.37
N VAL A 177 -12.64 6.01 5.52
CA VAL A 177 -12.48 7.21 6.37
C VAL A 177 -12.37 8.50 5.56
N LEU A 178 -12.38 8.42 4.22
CA LEU A 178 -12.27 9.60 3.37
C LEU A 178 -13.59 10.39 3.35
N PRO A 179 -13.53 11.74 3.35
CA PRO A 179 -14.68 12.58 3.07
C PRO A 179 -15.29 12.29 1.69
N GLU A 180 -16.58 12.60 1.56
CA GLU A 180 -17.33 12.37 0.31
C GLU A 180 -16.71 13.11 -0.87
N PHE A 181 -16.41 14.41 -0.72
CA PHE A 181 -15.83 15.20 -1.81
C PHE A 181 -14.52 14.58 -2.33
N LEU A 182 -13.68 14.07 -1.43
CA LEU A 182 -12.39 13.48 -1.79
C LEU A 182 -12.58 12.14 -2.47
N ARG A 183 -13.55 11.32 -2.03
CA ARG A 183 -13.92 10.08 -2.71
C ARG A 183 -14.38 10.36 -4.16
N THR A 184 -15.19 11.39 -4.39
CA THR A 184 -15.64 11.78 -5.74
C THR A 184 -14.48 12.28 -6.61
N GLN A 185 -13.56 13.08 -6.06
CA GLN A 185 -12.36 13.54 -6.78
C GLN A 185 -11.47 12.35 -7.19
N LEU A 186 -11.21 11.42 -6.26
CA LEU A 186 -10.40 10.23 -6.52
C LEU A 186 -11.08 9.28 -7.50
N ALA A 187 -12.40 9.11 -7.43
CA ALA A 187 -13.16 8.32 -8.37
C ALA A 187 -13.01 8.87 -9.81
N SER A 188 -13.05 10.19 -9.95
CA SER A 188 -12.95 10.88 -11.24
C SER A 188 -11.52 10.86 -11.80
N ALA A 189 -10.51 10.74 -10.95
CA ALA A 189 -9.10 10.68 -11.36
C ALA A 189 -8.72 9.36 -12.08
N GLY A 190 -9.52 8.30 -11.94
CA GLY A 190 -9.28 7.02 -12.58
C GLY A 190 -7.85 6.50 -12.34
N LYS A 191 -7.07 6.30 -13.41
CA LYS A 191 -5.68 5.83 -13.33
C LYS A 191 -4.76 6.77 -12.53
N GLY A 192 -5.05 8.08 -12.52
CA GLY A 192 -4.28 9.10 -11.80
C GLY A 192 -4.59 9.20 -10.30
N PHE A 193 -5.46 8.35 -9.74
CA PHE A 193 -5.92 8.51 -8.35
C PHE A 193 -4.79 8.44 -7.32
N ARG A 194 -3.74 7.62 -7.53
CA ARG A 194 -2.61 7.53 -6.59
C ARG A 194 -1.83 8.84 -6.53
N ARG A 195 -1.59 9.49 -7.68
CA ARG A 195 -0.95 10.80 -7.75
C ARG A 195 -1.80 11.85 -7.04
N LEU A 196 -3.10 11.89 -7.30
CA LEU A 196 -4.02 12.83 -6.65
C LEU A 196 -4.07 12.60 -5.14
N TRP A 197 -4.20 11.35 -4.72
CA TRP A 197 -4.22 10.98 -3.31
C TRP A 197 -2.91 11.35 -2.61
N PHE A 198 -1.77 11.05 -3.24
CA PHE A 198 -0.45 11.44 -2.75
C PHE A 198 -0.33 12.95 -2.55
N ALA A 199 -0.73 13.75 -3.55
CA ALA A 199 -0.72 15.21 -3.44
C ALA A 199 -1.57 15.71 -2.25
N LYS A 200 -2.74 15.10 -2.02
CA LYS A 200 -3.61 15.43 -0.86
C LYS A 200 -2.97 15.05 0.46
N ILE A 201 -2.31 13.89 0.55
CA ILE A 201 -1.56 13.48 1.74
C ILE A 201 -0.40 14.42 2.01
N CYS A 202 0.40 14.75 0.99
CA CYS A 202 1.51 15.69 1.10
C CYS A 202 1.04 17.07 1.60
N ALA A 203 -0.04 17.60 1.03
CA ALA A 203 -0.65 18.85 1.50
C ALA A 203 -1.09 18.75 2.97
N ALA A 204 -1.76 17.66 3.35
CA ALA A 204 -2.20 17.45 4.73
C ALA A 204 -1.03 17.32 5.70
N VAL A 205 0.02 16.56 5.37
CA VAL A 205 1.26 16.40 6.15
C VAL A 205 1.96 17.76 6.31
N HIS A 206 2.04 18.54 5.24
CA HIS A 206 2.59 19.89 5.26
C HIS A 206 1.78 20.81 6.20
N THR A 207 0.45 20.75 6.17
CA THR A 207 -0.43 21.44 7.15
C THR A 207 -0.15 20.98 8.58
N VAL A 208 0.03 19.68 8.84
CA VAL A 208 0.37 19.19 10.18
C VAL A 208 1.69 19.81 10.67
N PHE A 209 2.74 19.77 9.87
CA PHE A 209 4.02 20.33 10.29
C PHE A 209 3.95 21.85 10.49
N ARG A 210 3.32 22.59 9.58
CA ARG A 210 3.27 24.05 9.62
C ARG A 210 2.27 24.59 10.65
N GLU A 211 1.03 24.13 10.62
CA GLU A 211 -0.07 24.73 11.41
C GLU A 211 -0.25 24.07 12.77
N VAL A 212 -0.02 22.77 12.87
CA VAL A 212 -0.21 22.01 14.12
C VAL A 212 1.07 21.96 14.94
N LEU A 213 2.21 21.63 14.32
CA LEU A 213 3.49 21.50 15.00
C LEU A 213 4.35 22.78 14.95
N GLN A 214 3.96 23.78 14.15
CA GLN A 214 4.65 25.07 14.05
C GLN A 214 6.12 24.91 13.64
N CYS A 215 6.41 23.93 12.78
CA CYS A 215 7.72 23.75 12.16
C CYS A 215 7.91 24.80 11.05
N SER A 216 9.16 25.23 10.83
CA SER A 216 9.50 26.01 9.63
C SER A 216 9.82 25.04 8.50
N LEU A 217 9.08 25.11 7.39
CA LEU A 217 9.27 24.24 6.24
C LEU A 217 9.86 25.03 5.07
N SER A 218 10.85 24.44 4.41
CA SER A 218 11.38 24.88 3.12
C SER A 218 11.27 23.73 2.12
N GLU A 219 10.80 24.03 0.91
CA GLU A 219 10.84 23.08 -0.20
C GLU A 219 12.22 23.12 -0.87
N GLU A 220 12.74 21.95 -1.25
CA GLU A 220 13.95 21.84 -2.04
C GLU A 220 13.55 21.89 -3.53
N THR A 221 13.66 23.05 -4.16
CA THR A 221 13.40 23.19 -5.60
C THR A 221 14.47 22.41 -6.36
N GLN A 222 14.11 21.29 -6.98
CA GLN A 222 15.01 20.55 -7.87
C GLN A 222 15.31 21.41 -9.11
N SER A 223 16.44 22.12 -9.11
CA SER A 223 17.03 22.68 -10.33
C SER A 223 17.62 21.52 -11.15
N SER A 224 16.85 21.05 -12.15
CA SER A 224 17.32 20.05 -13.10
C SER A 224 18.30 20.69 -14.08
N GLU A 225 19.59 20.74 -13.75
CA GLU A 225 20.64 21.02 -14.73
C GLU A 225 21.08 19.70 -15.39
N LYS A 226 20.46 19.37 -16.51
CA LYS A 226 21.01 18.42 -17.49
C LYS A 226 22.21 19.07 -18.17
N VAL A 227 23.42 18.75 -17.72
CA VAL A 227 24.62 18.94 -18.55
C VAL A 227 24.77 17.70 -19.44
N VAL A 228 24.24 17.80 -20.65
CA VAL A 228 24.55 16.90 -21.76
C VAL A 228 25.89 17.37 -22.34
N GLY A 229 26.94 16.57 -22.13
CA GLY A 229 28.20 16.70 -22.85
C GLY A 229 28.40 15.46 -23.71
N GLU A 230 27.94 15.51 -24.96
CA GLU A 230 28.38 14.60 -26.02
C GLU A 230 29.77 15.02 -26.50
N VAL A 231 30.74 14.11 -26.46
CA VAL A 231 31.79 14.02 -27.48
C VAL A 231 32.09 12.54 -27.73
N GLU A 232 31.62 12.04 -28.86
CA GLU A 232 32.11 10.82 -29.48
C GLU A 232 33.59 10.96 -29.86
N VAL A 233 34.43 9.97 -29.55
CA VAL A 233 35.55 9.63 -30.42
C VAL A 233 35.71 8.11 -30.49
N ASN A 234 35.40 7.63 -31.69
CA ASN A 234 35.59 6.31 -32.26
C ASN A 234 37.09 5.98 -32.39
N ASN A 235 37.53 4.74 -32.08
CA ASN A 235 38.68 4.15 -32.77
C ASN A 235 38.71 2.62 -32.67
N ASN A 236 38.43 1.96 -33.79
CA ASN A 236 38.80 0.58 -34.05
C ASN A 236 40.31 0.49 -34.28
N GLN A 237 40.98 -0.54 -33.73
CA GLN A 237 42.14 -1.11 -34.40
C GLN A 237 42.30 -2.61 -34.09
N SER A 238 42.24 -3.36 -35.19
CA SER A 238 42.52 -4.79 -35.36
C SER A 238 44.00 -5.11 -35.09
N LEU A 239 44.30 -6.34 -34.67
CA LEU A 239 45.52 -7.08 -35.05
C LEU A 239 45.33 -8.58 -34.75
N GLU A 240 45.46 -9.41 -35.79
CA GLU A 240 45.45 -10.87 -35.77
C GLU A 240 46.86 -11.46 -35.53
N ASP A 241 46.92 -12.52 -34.69
CA ASP A 241 47.71 -13.79 -34.69
C ASP A 241 49.28 -13.78 -34.92
N PRO A 242 50.11 -14.84 -34.66
CA PRO A 242 49.76 -16.26 -34.48
C PRO A 242 50.53 -17.16 -33.46
N GLY A 243 49.83 -18.24 -33.06
CA GLY A 243 50.32 -19.64 -33.03
C GLY A 243 51.31 -20.12 -31.95
N LEU A 244 50.95 -21.18 -31.18
CA LEU A 244 51.46 -22.56 -31.31
C LEU A 244 51.02 -23.49 -30.13
N LEU A 245 50.25 -24.54 -30.48
CA LEU A 245 50.31 -25.96 -30.08
C LEU A 245 50.26 -26.48 -28.62
N SER A 246 49.46 -27.55 -28.51
CA SER A 246 49.58 -28.75 -27.64
C SER A 246 48.72 -28.74 -26.37
N GLY A 247 47.83 -29.71 -26.09
CA GLY A 247 47.54 -30.94 -26.79
C GLY A 247 46.37 -31.74 -26.15
N ARG A 248 45.69 -32.46 -27.03
CA ARG A 248 45.08 -33.79 -26.89
C ARG A 248 43.81 -34.00 -26.03
N LYS A 249 42.74 -34.18 -26.80
CA LYS A 249 41.45 -34.84 -26.58
C LYS A 249 41.53 -36.19 -25.84
N ARG A 250 40.50 -36.46 -25.03
CA ARG A 250 39.74 -37.73 -25.06
C ARG A 250 38.25 -37.41 -25.22
N LEU A 251 37.63 -38.09 -26.19
CA LEU A 251 36.23 -38.01 -26.61
C LEU A 251 35.65 -39.45 -26.52
N ILE A 252 34.30 -39.53 -26.52
CA ILE A 252 33.38 -40.68 -26.76
C ILE A 252 32.68 -41.10 -25.46
N SER A 253 31.35 -41.23 -25.35
CA SER A 253 30.16 -40.93 -26.17
C SER A 253 28.97 -40.91 -25.17
N VAL A 254 28.02 -39.96 -25.27
CA VAL A 254 26.68 -40.13 -25.87
C VAL A 254 25.88 -41.30 -25.29
N GLU A 255 24.94 -40.98 -24.38
CA GLU A 255 23.54 -41.36 -24.55
C GLU A 255 22.65 -40.18 -24.15
N GLU A 256 21.49 -40.16 -24.79
CA GLU A 256 20.71 -38.99 -25.19
C GLU A 256 19.93 -38.35 -24.04
N GLY A 257 19.89 -37.01 -24.06
CA GLY A 257 18.81 -36.26 -23.41
C GLY A 257 17.50 -36.39 -24.20
N PRO A 258 16.47 -35.65 -23.78
CA PRO A 258 16.36 -34.34 -24.41
C PRO A 258 16.21 -33.21 -23.39
N SER A 259 17.17 -32.30 -23.49
CA SER A 259 17.00 -30.86 -23.69
C SER A 259 15.64 -30.24 -23.35
N THR A 260 15.72 -29.30 -22.41
CA THR A 260 15.10 -27.96 -22.48
C THR A 260 13.78 -27.87 -23.22
N SER A 261 12.69 -27.99 -22.46
CA SER A 261 11.43 -27.34 -22.84
C SER A 261 11.47 -25.91 -22.32
N THR A 262 11.55 -24.99 -23.26
CA THR A 262 11.23 -23.57 -23.13
C THR A 262 9.99 -23.40 -22.27
N MET A 263 10.16 -22.76 -21.12
CA MET A 263 9.08 -22.26 -20.29
C MET A 263 8.33 -21.20 -21.10
N VAL A 264 7.35 -21.63 -21.89
CA VAL A 264 6.36 -20.73 -22.50
C VAL A 264 5.58 -20.18 -21.32
N GLN A 265 5.96 -18.97 -20.91
CA GLN A 265 5.19 -18.15 -19.98
C GLN A 265 3.82 -17.95 -20.62
N ALA A 266 2.87 -18.82 -20.31
CA ALA A 266 1.47 -18.47 -20.40
C ALA A 266 1.34 -17.20 -19.57
N LYS A 267 1.08 -16.10 -20.27
CA LYS A 267 0.98 -14.74 -19.75
C LYS A 267 -0.11 -14.71 -18.69
N ARG A 268 0.24 -15.08 -17.44
CA ARG A 268 -0.47 -14.61 -16.26
C ARG A 268 -0.51 -13.11 -16.44
N GLN A 269 -1.71 -12.55 -16.51
CA GLN A 269 -1.95 -11.14 -16.73
C GLN A 269 -1.09 -10.38 -15.72
N ARG A 270 0.04 -9.86 -16.19
CA ARG A 270 0.93 -9.01 -15.41
C ARG A 270 0.06 -7.82 -15.07
N LEU A 271 -0.18 -7.59 -13.78
CA LEU A 271 -0.77 -6.32 -13.32
C LEU A 271 -0.03 -5.20 -14.04
N ASP A 272 -0.79 -4.40 -14.80
CA ASP A 272 -0.31 -3.32 -15.67
C ASP A 272 0.91 -2.64 -15.06
N SER A 273 2.08 -2.87 -15.67
CA SER A 273 3.36 -2.26 -15.26
C SER A 273 3.63 -0.97 -16.03
N GLU A 274 2.58 -0.22 -16.36
CA GLU A 274 2.66 1.15 -16.87
C GLU A 274 2.09 2.08 -15.80
N LEU A 275 2.79 2.17 -14.67
CA LEU A 275 2.53 3.16 -13.64
C LEU A 275 3.57 4.26 -13.81
N GLU A 276 3.11 5.44 -14.21
CA GLU A 276 3.87 6.68 -14.13
C GLU A 276 4.49 6.77 -12.73
N GLU A 277 5.83 6.76 -12.64
CA GLU A 277 6.54 6.87 -11.37
C GLU A 277 6.05 8.14 -10.65
N PRO A 278 5.51 8.03 -9.43
CA PRO A 278 5.01 9.19 -8.73
C PRO A 278 6.18 10.06 -8.26
N GLU A 279 6.06 11.37 -8.49
CA GLU A 279 7.03 12.37 -8.07
C GLU A 279 7.29 12.28 -6.56
N SER A 280 8.52 11.96 -6.15
CA SER A 280 8.95 12.05 -4.76
C SER A 280 9.01 13.52 -4.32
N VAL A 281 8.43 13.84 -3.16
CA VAL A 281 8.46 15.20 -2.60
C VAL A 281 9.43 15.25 -1.42
N HIS A 282 10.17 16.34 -1.32
CA HIS A 282 11.22 16.52 -0.32
C HIS A 282 11.00 17.83 0.44
N TRP A 283 11.01 17.76 1.76
CA TRP A 283 10.91 18.93 2.64
C TRP A 283 12.08 18.99 3.60
N ILE A 284 12.54 20.21 3.88
CA ILE A 284 13.44 20.46 5.00
C ILE A 284 12.62 21.14 6.08
N CYS A 285 12.61 20.52 7.26
CA CYS A 285 11.86 20.99 8.42
C CYS A 285 12.84 21.42 9.51
N SER A 286 12.55 22.53 10.18
CA SER A 286 13.25 22.92 11.40
C SER A 286 12.28 23.16 12.56
N GLN A 287 12.72 22.78 13.76
CA GLN A 287 11.96 22.89 15.00
C GLN A 287 12.87 23.35 16.14
N ILE A 288 12.47 24.42 16.82
CA ILE A 288 13.21 25.02 17.94
C ILE A 288 12.57 24.66 19.28
N ASN A 289 11.27 24.36 19.31
CA ASN A 289 10.53 24.10 20.53
C ASN A 289 10.30 22.59 20.69
N ARG A 290 10.32 22.09 21.92
CA ARG A 290 10.09 20.67 22.24
C ARG A 290 8.61 20.28 22.18
N VAL A 291 7.97 20.55 21.04
CA VAL A 291 6.51 20.43 20.85
C VAL A 291 5.96 19.01 21.03
N TRP A 292 6.82 17.98 21.02
CA TRP A 292 6.44 16.59 21.27
C TRP A 292 6.36 16.24 22.77
N ALA A 293 7.04 17.00 23.64
CA ALA A 293 7.11 16.75 25.07
C ALA A 293 5.93 17.40 25.80
N GLY A 294 5.52 16.83 26.94
CA GLY A 294 4.55 17.48 27.85
C GLY A 294 3.12 17.66 27.33
N ARG A 295 2.81 17.31 26.07
CA ARG A 295 1.51 17.56 25.40
C ARG A 295 0.30 17.11 26.20
N ARG A 296 0.36 15.93 26.84
CA ARG A 296 -0.76 15.40 27.65
C ARG A 296 -1.08 16.28 28.87
N LYS A 297 -0.07 16.88 29.50
CA LYS A 297 -0.28 17.79 30.64
C LYS A 297 -0.93 19.08 30.14
N VAL A 298 -0.32 19.71 29.13
CA VAL A 298 -0.83 20.95 28.53
C VAL A 298 -2.26 20.79 28.01
N ARG A 299 -2.57 19.70 27.32
CA ARG A 299 -3.93 19.41 26.83
C ARG A 299 -4.93 19.29 27.98
N ARG A 300 -4.59 18.61 29.08
CA ARG A 300 -5.47 18.52 30.26
C ARG A 300 -5.70 19.88 30.90
N ASP A 301 -4.68 20.72 30.95
CA ASP A 301 -4.80 22.05 31.55
C ASP A 301 -5.67 22.97 30.68
N LEU A 302 -5.51 22.93 29.34
CA LEU A 302 -6.36 23.66 28.41
C LEU A 302 -7.83 23.22 28.49
N LEU A 303 -8.08 21.91 28.57
CA LEU A 303 -9.43 21.35 28.70
C LEU A 303 -10.10 21.71 30.04
N LYS A 304 -9.33 21.88 31.12
CA LYS A 304 -9.87 22.36 32.40
C LYS A 304 -10.27 23.83 32.37
N THR A 305 -9.62 24.62 31.53
CA THR A 305 -9.90 26.06 31.38
C THR A 305 -10.93 26.38 30.30
N SER A 306 -11.40 25.39 29.54
CA SER A 306 -12.43 25.54 28.51
C SER A 306 -13.71 24.79 28.89
N ASP A 307 -14.88 25.37 28.63
CA ASP A 307 -16.19 24.72 28.79
C ASP A 307 -16.47 23.59 27.75
N GLU A 308 -15.49 23.19 26.95
CA GLU A 308 -15.64 22.16 25.91
C GLU A 308 -15.33 20.74 26.43
N THR A 309 -16.35 20.09 27.01
CA THR A 309 -16.25 18.75 27.60
C THR A 309 -16.39 17.57 26.62
N SER A 310 -16.19 17.72 25.31
CA SER A 310 -16.45 16.59 24.39
C SER A 310 -15.55 16.53 23.16
N LYS A 311 -14.49 15.71 23.22
CA LYS A 311 -14.08 14.76 22.17
C LYS A 311 -12.90 13.87 22.60
N PRO A 312 -12.80 12.60 22.13
CA PRO A 312 -11.78 11.65 22.56
C PRO A 312 -10.40 11.92 21.91
N GLU A 313 -9.41 11.10 22.27
CA GLU A 313 -8.03 11.13 21.76
C GLU A 313 -7.97 11.20 20.22
N GLY A 314 -7.27 12.22 19.72
CA GLY A 314 -7.34 12.69 18.31
C GLY A 314 -7.92 14.11 18.25
N GLY A 315 -7.26 15.06 18.92
CA GLY A 315 -7.80 16.40 19.09
C GLY A 315 -8.11 17.05 17.74
N CYS A 316 -9.19 17.83 17.67
CA CYS A 316 -9.42 18.77 16.57
C CYS A 316 -8.10 19.51 16.25
N ILE A 317 -7.81 19.74 14.96
CA ILE A 317 -6.63 20.49 14.48
C ILE A 317 -6.37 21.71 15.36
N GLU A 318 -7.41 22.49 15.63
CA GLU A 318 -7.37 23.68 16.47
C GLU A 318 -6.88 23.41 17.91
N MET A 319 -7.34 22.33 18.54
CA MET A 319 -6.92 21.97 19.89
C MET A 319 -5.44 21.59 19.91
N GLU A 320 -4.97 20.80 18.95
CA GLU A 320 -3.56 20.40 18.90
C GLU A 320 -2.63 21.57 18.55
N SER A 321 -3.08 22.51 17.70
CA SER A 321 -2.38 23.78 17.48
C SER A 321 -2.31 24.64 18.74
N ARG A 322 -3.38 24.70 19.55
CA ARG A 322 -3.38 25.40 20.86
C ARG A 322 -2.44 24.76 21.86
N VAL A 323 -2.38 23.42 21.90
CA VAL A 323 -1.42 22.68 22.75
C VAL A 323 0.00 23.04 22.36
N THR A 324 0.32 23.01 21.06
CA THR A 324 1.64 23.39 20.56
C THR A 324 2.00 24.83 20.94
N ARG A 325 1.09 25.79 20.74
CA ARG A 325 1.31 27.20 21.12
C ARG A 325 1.59 27.36 22.61
N SER A 326 0.81 26.70 23.48
CA SER A 326 1.05 26.77 24.92
C SER A 326 2.37 26.12 25.35
N ILE A 327 2.90 25.14 24.61
CA ILE A 327 4.23 24.59 24.87
C ILE A 327 5.30 25.62 24.48
N MET A 328 5.16 26.24 23.30
CA MET A 328 6.10 27.26 22.83
C MET A 328 6.19 28.49 23.74
N GLU A 329 5.12 28.80 24.48
CA GLU A 329 5.09 29.92 25.44
C GLU A 329 5.68 29.58 26.82
N LYS A 330 5.62 28.30 27.24
CA LYS A 330 5.92 27.88 28.61
C LYS A 330 7.24 27.12 28.76
N ASP A 331 7.64 26.38 27.74
CA ASP A 331 8.81 25.51 27.79
C ASP A 331 10.03 26.19 27.15
N ASP A 332 11.21 25.83 27.64
CA ASP A 332 12.48 26.35 27.11
C ASP A 332 12.72 25.88 25.66
N LYS A 333 13.23 26.81 24.86
CA LYS A 333 13.65 26.56 23.48
C LYS A 333 14.93 25.73 23.47
N LEU A 334 15.12 24.94 22.40
CA LEU A 334 16.41 24.33 22.12
C LEU A 334 17.45 25.42 21.89
N GLN A 335 18.69 25.15 22.33
CA GLN A 335 19.83 26.04 22.08
C GLN A 335 20.10 26.18 20.58
N GLU A 336 19.85 25.12 19.82
CA GLU A 336 19.96 25.09 18.37
C GLU A 336 18.74 24.37 17.77
N ALA A 337 18.33 24.79 16.58
CA ALA A 337 17.16 24.21 15.92
C ALA A 337 17.45 22.76 15.51
N LEU A 338 16.54 21.85 15.85
CA LEU A 338 16.50 20.52 15.26
C LEU A 338 16.13 20.66 13.79
N GLN A 339 16.97 20.17 12.87
CA GLN A 339 16.68 20.16 11.44
C GLN A 339 16.67 18.72 10.91
N PHE A 340 15.72 18.44 10.03
CA PHE A 340 15.58 17.12 9.41
C PHE A 340 14.94 17.24 8.02
N LYS A 341 15.30 16.32 7.14
CA LYS A 341 14.70 16.14 5.83
C LYS A 341 13.56 15.11 5.91
N VAL A 342 12.50 15.33 5.16
CA VAL A 342 11.39 14.39 4.99
C VAL A 342 11.23 14.10 3.51
N ASP A 343 11.38 12.83 3.15
CA ASP A 343 11.20 12.34 1.78
C ASP A 343 9.88 11.56 1.72
N ALA A 344 8.97 11.99 0.87
CA ALA A 344 7.65 11.41 0.69
C ALA A 344 7.53 10.72 -0.66
N GLU A 345 7.09 9.46 -0.65
CA GLU A 345 6.80 8.67 -1.85
C GLU A 345 5.44 7.97 -1.71
N VAL A 346 4.72 7.80 -2.82
CA VAL A 346 3.55 6.91 -2.85
C VAL A 346 3.94 5.58 -3.44
N VAL A 347 3.50 4.55 -2.74
CA VAL A 347 3.75 3.16 -3.03
C VAL A 347 2.40 2.50 -3.31
N GLY A 348 2.32 1.55 -4.25
CA GLY A 348 1.08 0.84 -4.57
C GLY A 348 1.10 0.07 -5.88
N GLY A 349 0.05 -0.70 -6.16
CA GLY A 349 -0.09 -1.53 -7.37
C GLY A 349 0.43 -2.96 -7.19
N ASN A 350 1.70 -3.12 -6.81
CA ASN A 350 2.33 -4.41 -6.46
C ASN A 350 2.51 -4.61 -4.95
N GLU A 351 1.93 -3.71 -4.16
CA GLU A 351 1.82 -3.76 -2.71
C GLU A 351 0.68 -2.84 -2.24
N SER A 352 0.45 -2.75 -0.92
CA SER A 352 -0.60 -1.86 -0.37
C SER A 352 -0.40 -0.42 -0.81
N THR A 353 -1.42 0.22 -1.37
CA THR A 353 -1.38 1.66 -1.63
C THR A 353 -1.20 2.43 -0.31
N MET A 354 -0.07 3.12 -0.18
CA MET A 354 0.27 3.95 0.97
C MET A 354 1.25 5.08 0.60
N VAL A 355 1.30 6.13 1.42
CA VAL A 355 2.38 7.11 1.39
C VAL A 355 3.41 6.74 2.44
N VAL A 356 4.68 6.67 2.06
CA VAL A 356 5.81 6.42 2.94
C VAL A 356 6.56 7.73 3.14
N LEU A 357 6.76 8.11 4.40
CA LEU A 357 7.52 9.29 4.79
C LEU A 357 8.82 8.82 5.44
N ARG A 358 9.96 9.06 4.81
CA ARG A 358 11.31 8.79 5.34
C ARG A 358 11.89 10.03 5.97
N PHE A 359 12.48 9.88 7.15
CA PHE A 359 13.02 11.01 7.90
C PHE A 359 14.53 10.90 8.08
N HIS A 360 15.23 12.00 7.80
CA HIS A 360 16.69 12.07 7.88
C HIS A 360 17.10 13.26 8.75
N PRO A 361 17.58 13.07 9.98
CA PRO A 361 18.09 14.17 10.80
C PRO A 361 19.32 14.80 10.14
N THR A 362 19.31 16.10 9.92
CA THR A 362 20.42 16.85 9.31
C THR A 362 21.21 17.64 10.36
N LEU A 363 20.54 18.16 11.40
CA LEU A 363 21.16 18.87 12.52
C LEU A 363 20.44 18.49 13.81
N ASP A 364 21.11 17.75 14.70
CA ASP A 364 20.57 17.34 16.01
C ASP A 364 21.66 17.40 17.09
N THR A 365 22.09 18.60 17.47
CA THR A 365 23.13 18.78 18.49
C THR A 365 22.67 18.41 19.90
N ALA A 366 21.36 18.41 20.14
CA ALA A 366 20.77 18.03 21.42
C ALA A 366 20.46 16.52 21.53
N GLY A 367 20.57 15.76 20.44
CA GLY A 367 20.25 14.32 20.40
C GLY A 367 18.77 14.01 20.64
N VAL A 368 17.87 14.93 20.28
CA VAL A 368 16.43 14.85 20.59
C VAL A 368 15.58 14.33 19.44
N PHE A 369 16.17 14.11 18.26
CA PHE A 369 15.43 13.71 17.07
C PHE A 369 14.69 12.38 17.27
N GLN A 370 15.30 11.41 17.96
CA GLN A 370 14.70 10.08 18.16
C GLN A 370 13.39 10.16 18.95
N ASP A 371 13.34 10.99 19.99
CA ASP A 371 12.12 11.22 20.78
C ASP A 371 11.05 11.92 19.95
N PHE A 372 11.46 12.89 19.13
CA PHE A 372 10.55 13.56 18.22
C PHE A 372 9.98 12.61 17.16
N PHE A 373 10.82 11.74 16.60
CA PHE A 373 10.40 10.71 15.63
C PHE A 373 9.40 9.73 16.25
N HIS A 374 9.64 9.23 17.47
CA HIS A 374 8.70 8.35 18.17
C HIS A 374 7.34 9.01 18.39
N PHE A 375 7.31 10.31 18.65
CA PHE A 375 6.07 11.08 18.67
C PHE A 375 5.41 11.07 17.28
N LEU A 376 6.14 11.39 16.21
CA LEU A 376 5.63 11.41 14.84
C LEU A 376 5.08 10.05 14.38
N GLU A 377 5.73 8.93 14.72
CA GLU A 377 5.27 7.56 14.40
C GLU A 377 3.80 7.33 14.78
N SER A 378 3.37 7.89 15.92
CA SER A 378 2.01 7.72 16.44
C SER A 378 1.07 8.89 16.14
N PHE A 379 1.61 10.11 16.03
CA PHE A 379 0.85 11.34 15.89
C PHE A 379 0.53 11.66 14.43
N LEU A 380 1.52 11.54 13.54
CA LEU A 380 1.43 12.07 12.18
C LEU A 380 0.33 11.36 11.37
N PRO A 381 0.24 10.02 11.29
CA PRO A 381 -0.83 9.37 10.52
C PRO A 381 -2.23 9.77 10.98
N LYS A 382 -2.46 9.87 12.29
CA LYS A 382 -3.76 10.25 12.87
C LYS A 382 -4.13 11.69 12.57
N MET A 383 -3.15 12.60 12.68
CA MET A 383 -3.39 14.01 12.42
C MET A 383 -3.58 14.27 10.92
N THR A 384 -2.83 13.59 10.05
CA THR A 384 -3.05 13.63 8.60
C THR A 384 -4.45 13.17 8.22
N GLU A 385 -4.95 12.06 8.78
CA GLU A 385 -6.34 11.62 8.58
C GLU A 385 -7.34 12.69 9.06
N THR A 386 -7.08 13.34 10.20
CA THR A 386 -7.94 14.41 10.75
C THR A 386 -7.95 15.65 9.84
N VAL A 387 -6.79 16.04 9.27
CA VAL A 387 -6.66 17.16 8.33
C VAL A 387 -7.40 16.86 7.03
N LEU A 388 -7.19 15.67 6.44
CA LEU A 388 -7.92 15.24 5.25
C LEU A 388 -9.43 15.31 5.46
N GLY A 389 -9.90 14.93 6.65
CA GLY A 389 -11.29 15.00 7.06
C GLY A 389 -11.92 16.40 7.00
N ARG A 390 -11.12 17.47 7.07
CA ARG A 390 -11.57 18.87 7.13
C ARG A 390 -11.26 19.69 5.88
N MET A 391 -10.59 19.13 4.87
CA MET A 391 -10.21 19.85 3.66
C MET A 391 -11.40 20.37 2.81
N GLU A 392 -12.64 20.07 3.21
CA GLU A 392 -13.88 20.64 2.67
C GLU A 392 -13.99 22.15 2.97
N ASP A 393 -13.55 22.60 4.16
CA ASP A 393 -13.76 23.98 4.65
C ASP A 393 -12.88 25.05 3.97
N LEU A 394 -11.80 24.64 3.28
CA LEU A 394 -10.85 25.56 2.64
C LEU A 394 -11.15 25.82 1.15
N ALA A 395 -12.03 25.03 0.54
CA ALA A 395 -12.38 25.17 -0.88
C ALA A 395 -13.65 26.00 -1.11
N GLU A 396 -14.41 26.33 -0.06
CA GLU A 396 -15.64 27.13 -0.11
C GLU A 396 -15.54 28.49 0.61
N SER A 397 -14.33 29.03 0.79
CA SER A 397 -14.18 30.45 1.16
C SER A 397 -14.08 31.30 -0.13
N PRO A 398 -15.07 32.16 -0.44
CA PRO A 398 -15.13 32.94 -1.67
C PRO A 398 -14.04 34.02 -1.77
#